data_AF-A0A8S9NVS3-F1
#
_entry.id   AF-A0A8S9NVS3-F1
#
_cell.length_a   1.000
_cell.length_b   1.000
_cell.length_c   1.000
_cell.angle_alpha   90.00
_cell.angle_beta   90.00
_cell.angle_gamma   90.00
#
_symmetry.space_group_name_H-M   'P 1'
#
loop_
_entity.id
_entity.type
_entity.pdbx_description
1 polymer ?
#
loop_
_entity_poly.entity_id
_entity_poly.type
_entity_poly.pdbx_seq_one_letter_code
_entity_poly.pdbx_strand_id
1 'polypeptide(L)'
;MAVEYECCESNFFVHILVIVLLVLFAGLMSGLTLGLMSMSLVDLEVLAKSGTPRDRKHAAKILPVVKNQHLLLCTLLICNAAAMETLPIFLDGLVTAWGAILISVTLILLFGEVRSCE
;
A
#
# COMPACT_ATOMS: atom_id res chain seq x y z
N MET A 1 20.92 -22.82 5.80
CA MET A 1 21.29 -22.80 4.37
C MET A 1 21.40 -21.32 4.03
N ALA A 2 22.61 -20.76 4.09
CA ALA A 2 22.85 -19.39 3.66
C ALA A 2 22.93 -19.42 2.14
N VAL A 3 21.90 -18.91 1.48
CA VAL A 3 21.94 -18.71 0.04
C VAL A 3 22.69 -17.40 -0.15
N GLU A 4 23.98 -17.48 -0.50
CA GLU A 4 24.66 -16.36 -1.13
C GLU A 4 23.93 -16.08 -2.44
N TYR A 5 22.97 -15.17 -2.42
CA TYR A 5 22.54 -14.53 -3.65
C TYR A 5 23.65 -13.53 -3.97
N GLU A 6 24.56 -13.91 -4.86
CA GLU A 6 25.42 -12.94 -5.53
C GLU A 6 24.55 -11.75 -5.96
N CYS A 7 25.00 -10.54 -5.64
CA CYS A 7 24.35 -9.29 -5.98
C CYS A 7 24.32 -9.07 -7.50
N CYS A 8 23.59 -9.87 -8.29
CA CYS A 8 23.29 -9.57 -9.69
C CYS A 8 22.32 -10.54 -10.41
N GLU A 9 21.37 -11.20 -9.76
CA GLU A 9 20.35 -11.92 -10.55
C GLU A 9 19.23 -10.97 -10.99
N SER A 10 19.08 -10.74 -12.31
CA SER A 10 18.02 -9.88 -12.87
C SER A 10 16.62 -10.29 -12.40
N ASN A 11 16.39 -11.58 -12.13
CA ASN A 11 15.11 -12.04 -11.58
C ASN A 11 14.84 -11.47 -10.19
N PHE A 12 15.84 -11.38 -9.32
CA PHE A 12 15.66 -10.86 -7.97
C PHE A 12 15.24 -9.39 -8.00
N PHE A 13 15.89 -8.58 -8.83
CA PHE A 13 15.51 -7.18 -9.02
C PHE A 13 14.10 -7.05 -9.63
N VAL A 14 13.72 -7.92 -10.57
CA VAL A 14 12.37 -7.95 -11.14
C VAL A 14 11.32 -8.30 -10.08
N HIS A 15 11.57 -9.26 -9.20
CA HIS A 15 10.63 -9.60 -8.11
C HIS A 15 10.50 -8.46 -7.10
N ILE A 16 11.60 -7.82 -6.69
CA ILE A 16 11.55 -6.61 -5.85
C ILE A 16 10.72 -5.53 -6.52
N LEU A 17 11.03 -5.22 -7.78
CA LEU A 17 10.39 -4.14 -8.52
C LEU A 17 8.88 -4.38 -8.61
N VAL A 18 8.47 -5.62 -8.87
CA VAL A 18 7.05 -6.02 -8.88
C VAL A 18 6.42 -5.82 -7.50
N ILE A 19 7.06 -6.26 -6.42
CA ILE A 19 6.52 -6.14 -5.05
C ILE A 19 6.42 -4.68 -4.62
N VAL A 20 7.48 -3.89 -4.82
CA VAL A 20 7.52 -2.46 -4.50
C VAL A 20 6.44 -1.70 -5.28
N LEU A 21 6.28 -2.01 -6.57
CA LEU A 21 5.24 -1.41 -7.40
C LEU A 21 3.85 -1.80 -6.88
N LEU A 22 3.63 -3.07 -6.53
CA LEU A 22 2.37 -3.55 -5.94
C LEU A 22 2.05 -2.82 -4.63
N VAL A 23 3.04 -2.67 -3.75
CA VAL A 23 2.93 -1.99 -2.44
C VAL A 23 2.66 -0.50 -2.61
N LEU A 24 3.36 0.18 -3.51
CA LEU A 24 3.12 1.59 -3.82
C LEU A 24 1.71 1.80 -4.36
N PHE A 25 1.26 0.96 -5.30
CA PHE A 25 -0.08 1.04 -5.86
C PHE A 25 -1.16 0.79 -4.78
N ALA A 26 -0.93 -0.18 -3.89
CA ALA A 26 -1.81 -0.46 -2.77
C ALA A 26 -1.85 0.69 -1.74
N GLY A 27 -0.69 1.25 -1.39
CA GLY A 27 -0.58 2.40 -0.48
C GLY A 27 -1.28 3.65 -1.04
N LEU A 28 -1.10 3.94 -2.34
CA LEU A 28 -1.81 5.01 -3.04
C LEU A 28 -3.33 4.80 -3.02
N MET A 29 -3.80 3.57 -3.28
CA MET A 29 -5.23 3.25 -3.21
C MET A 29 -5.79 3.39 -1.79
N SER A 30 -5.03 3.00 -0.76
CA SER A 30 -5.42 3.17 0.64
C SER A 30 -5.51 4.62 1.05
N GLY A 31 -4.49 5.42 0.71
CA GLY A 31 -4.43 6.85 1.01
C GLY A 31 -5.52 7.62 0.27
N LEU A 32 -5.78 7.25 -0.98
CA LEU A 32 -6.89 7.80 -1.76
C LEU A 32 -8.25 7.41 -1.15
N THR A 33 -8.40 6.20 -0.60
CA THR A 33 -9.66 5.78 0.06
C THR A 33 -9.91 6.54 1.36
N LEU A 34 -8.88 6.75 2.19
CA LEU A 34 -8.98 7.61 3.39
C LEU A 34 -9.25 9.08 3.02
N GLY A 35 -8.56 9.61 2.02
CA GLY A 35 -8.80 10.97 1.50
C GLY A 35 -10.19 11.15 0.87
N LEU A 36 -10.67 10.13 0.13
CA LEU A 36 -12.02 10.10 -0.41
C LEU A 36 -13.06 9.91 0.69
N MET A 37 -12.81 9.17 1.76
CA MET A 37 -13.75 9.12 2.90
C MET A 37 -13.93 10.50 3.55
N SER A 38 -12.87 11.32 3.59
CA SER A 38 -12.92 12.69 4.12
C SER A 38 -13.70 13.66 3.21
N MET A 39 -13.57 13.54 1.89
CA MET A 39 -14.20 14.46 0.93
C MET A 39 -15.51 13.93 0.31
N SER A 40 -15.66 12.63 0.05
CA SER A 40 -16.65 12.06 -0.87
C SER A 40 -18.09 11.98 -0.34
N LEU A 41 -18.38 12.19 0.95
CA LEU A 41 -19.77 12.25 1.43
C LEU A 41 -20.26 13.69 1.49
N VAL A 42 -19.46 14.58 2.07
CA VAL A 42 -19.81 16.00 2.25
C VAL A 42 -19.67 16.77 0.93
N ASP A 43 -18.58 16.56 0.19
CA ASP A 43 -18.32 17.28 -1.07
C ASP A 43 -19.26 16.80 -2.19
N LEU A 44 -19.59 15.50 -2.27
CA LEU A 44 -20.57 15.02 -3.26
C LEU A 44 -21.99 15.54 -3.01
N GLU A 45 -22.41 15.72 -1.76
CA GLU A 45 -23.73 16.27 -1.46
C GLU A 45 -23.81 17.74 -1.89
N VAL A 46 -22.72 18.50 -1.67
CA VAL A 46 -22.55 19.86 -2.16
C VAL A 46 -22.46 19.92 -3.68
N LEU A 47 -21.70 19.02 -4.32
CA LEU A 47 -21.51 18.96 -5.77
C LEU A 47 -22.77 18.44 -6.48
N ALA A 48 -23.59 17.63 -5.83
CA ALA A 48 -24.89 17.22 -6.34
C ALA A 48 -25.94 18.34 -6.27
N LYS A 49 -25.79 19.27 -5.32
CA LYS A 49 -26.66 20.44 -5.14
C LYS A 49 -26.21 21.68 -5.93
N SER A 50 -24.90 21.90 -6.10
CA SER A 50 -24.30 23.11 -6.67
C SER A 50 -23.29 22.86 -7.82
N GLY A 51 -22.96 21.61 -8.15
CA GLY A 51 -21.88 21.29 -9.08
C GLY A 51 -22.28 21.22 -10.56
N THR A 52 -21.30 21.52 -11.43
CA THR A 52 -21.39 21.46 -12.90
C THR A 52 -21.66 20.03 -13.40
N PRO A 53 -22.40 19.83 -14.51
CA PRO A 53 -22.73 18.49 -15.05
C PRO A 53 -21.51 17.63 -15.41
N ARG A 54 -20.32 18.23 -15.58
CA ARG A 54 -19.06 17.54 -15.86
C ARG A 54 -18.48 16.85 -14.63
N ASP A 55 -18.58 17.47 -13.46
CA ASP A 55 -18.05 16.93 -12.20
C ASP A 55 -18.91 15.78 -11.68
N ARG A 56 -20.22 15.87 -11.90
CA ARG A 56 -21.19 14.81 -11.57
C ARG A 56 -20.91 13.48 -12.29
N LYS A 57 -20.41 13.54 -13.53
CA LYS A 57 -20.00 12.35 -14.31
C LYS A 57 -18.74 11.67 -13.75
N HIS A 58 -17.80 12.44 -13.23
CA HIS A 58 -16.57 11.90 -12.64
C HIS A 58 -16.88 11.30 -11.26
N ALA A 59 -17.66 11.98 -10.43
CA ALA A 59 -18.14 11.46 -9.15
C ALA A 59 -18.87 10.11 -9.31
N ALA A 60 -19.80 10.02 -10.27
CA ALA A 60 -20.55 8.79 -10.56
C ALA A 60 -19.65 7.57 -10.90
N LYS A 61 -18.43 7.80 -11.39
CA LYS A 61 -17.47 6.75 -11.73
C LYS A 61 -16.63 6.28 -10.54
N ILE A 62 -16.48 7.14 -9.52
CA ILE A 62 -15.71 6.88 -8.30
C ILE A 62 -16.60 6.18 -7.25
N LEU A 63 -17.91 6.51 -7.19
CA LEU A 63 -18.90 5.83 -6.33
C LEU A 63 -18.83 4.28 -6.37
N PRO A 64 -18.81 3.62 -7.54
CA PRO A 64 -18.78 2.16 -7.61
C PRO A 64 -17.44 1.56 -7.14
N VAL A 65 -16.34 2.32 -7.20
CA VAL A 65 -15.03 1.89 -6.65
C VAL A 65 -15.09 1.88 -5.12
N VAL A 66 -15.69 2.90 -4.50
CA VAL A 66 -15.92 2.95 -3.04
C VAL A 66 -16.87 1.84 -2.58
N LYS A 67 -17.89 1.52 -3.39
CA LYS A 67 -18.87 0.47 -3.05
C LYS A 67 -18.28 -0.96 -2.99
N ASN A 68 -17.13 -1.19 -3.65
CA ASN A 68 -16.41 -2.47 -3.66
C ASN A 68 -15.15 -2.45 -2.77
N GLN A 69 -15.19 -1.70 -1.66
CA GLN A 69 -14.09 -1.60 -0.70
C GLN A 69 -13.57 -2.95 -0.18
N HIS A 70 -14.42 -3.98 -0.10
CA HIS A 70 -14.02 -5.29 0.43
C HIS A 70 -12.92 -5.97 -0.39
N LEU A 71 -12.93 -5.82 -1.73
CA LEU A 71 -11.90 -6.38 -2.60
C LEU A 71 -10.58 -5.64 -2.45
N LEU A 72 -10.63 -4.31 -2.41
CA LEU A 72 -9.43 -3.47 -2.18
C LEU A 72 -8.82 -3.73 -0.80
N LEU A 73 -9.63 -3.90 0.25
CA LEU A 73 -9.16 -4.25 1.59
C LEU A 73 -8.45 -5.60 1.62
N CYS A 74 -9.00 -6.61 0.93
CA CYS A 74 -8.39 -7.93 0.86
C CYS A 74 -7.05 -7.90 0.12
N THR A 75 -6.98 -7.22 -1.04
CA THR A 75 -5.71 -7.08 -1.78
C THR A 75 -4.68 -6.25 -1.01
N LEU A 76 -5.12 -5.20 -0.31
CA LEU A 76 -4.27 -4.36 0.54
C LEU A 76 -3.68 -5.14 1.71
N LEU A 77 -4.49 -5.94 2.42
CA LEU A 77 -4.03 -6.80 3.51
C LEU A 77 -3.00 -7.82 3.03
N ILE A 78 -3.24 -8.47 1.89
CA ILE A 78 -2.31 -9.44 1.30
C ILE A 78 -1.00 -8.76 0.91
N CYS A 79 -1.03 -7.57 0.29
CA CYS A 79 0.19 -6.85 -0.09
C CYS A 79 0.98 -6.35 1.13
N ASN A 80 0.28 -5.89 2.17
CA ASN A 80 0.90 -5.46 3.41
C ASN A 80 1.56 -6.63 4.16
N ALA A 81 0.89 -7.77 4.24
CA ALA A 81 1.45 -9.00 4.79
C ALA A 81 2.66 -9.50 3.97
N ALA A 82 2.56 -9.47 2.64
CA ALA A 82 3.67 -9.82 1.76
C ALA A 82 4.89 -8.90 1.98
N ALA A 83 4.68 -7.59 2.15
CA ALA A 83 5.76 -6.64 2.42
C ALA A 83 6.45 -6.91 3.78
N MET A 84 5.66 -7.21 4.82
CA MET A 84 6.18 -7.54 6.15
C MET A 84 7.01 -8.83 6.16
N GLU A 85 6.66 -9.81 5.33
CA GLU A 85 7.42 -11.07 5.23
C GLU A 85 8.64 -10.93 4.31
N THR A 86 8.51 -10.19 3.20
CA THR A 86 9.59 -10.12 2.20
C THR A 86 10.75 -9.24 2.66
N LEU A 87 10.47 -8.17 3.42
CA LEU A 87 11.48 -7.23 3.90
C LEU A 87 12.56 -7.89 4.81
N PRO A 88 12.21 -8.69 5.84
CA PRO A 88 13.20 -9.40 6.65
C PRO A 88 13.92 -10.52 5.88
N ILE A 89 13.23 -11.26 5.00
CA ILE A 89 13.86 -12.29 4.14
C ILE A 89 14.96 -11.69 3.27
N PHE A 90 14.75 -10.48 2.78
CA PHE A 90 15.71 -9.76 1.95
C PHE A 90 16.89 -9.21 2.76
N LEU A 91 16.61 -8.60 3.93
CA LEU A 91 17.64 -8.02 4.78
C LEU A 91 18.56 -9.10 5.39
N ASP A 92 18.06 -10.31 5.65
CA ASP A 92 18.86 -11.44 6.16
C ASP A 92 19.94 -11.89 5.16
N GLY A 93 19.71 -11.67 3.86
CA GLY A 93 20.69 -11.93 2.80
C GLY A 93 21.74 -10.82 2.59
N LEU A 94 21.49 -9.60 3.08
CA LEU A 94 22.38 -8.44 2.89
C LEU A 94 23.14 -8.01 4.17
N VAL A 95 22.57 -8.25 5.35
CA VAL A 95 23.07 -7.79 6.65
C VAL A 95 23.20 -8.99 7.58
N THR A 96 24.13 -8.94 8.54
CA THR A 96 24.22 -9.92 9.63
C THR A 96 22.83 -10.20 10.22
N ALA A 97 22.42 -11.47 10.31
CA ALA A 97 21.05 -11.90 10.66
C ALA A 97 20.39 -11.12 11.83
N TRP A 98 21.19 -10.73 12.83
CA TRP A 98 20.71 -9.95 13.97
C TRP A 98 20.32 -8.50 13.63
N GLY A 99 21.04 -7.86 12.71
CA GLY A 99 20.74 -6.51 12.22
C GLY A 99 19.52 -6.47 11.29
N ALA A 100 19.32 -7.52 10.49
CA ALA A 100 18.14 -7.66 9.64
C ALA A 100 16.83 -7.66 10.44
N ILE A 101 16.81 -8.41 11.55
CA ILE A 101 15.66 -8.51 12.45
C ILE A 101 15.40 -7.17 13.15
N LEU A 102 16.43 -6.54 13.73
CA LEU A 102 16.31 -5.25 14.42
C LEU A 102 15.75 -4.16 13.50
N ILE A 103 16.33 -4.02 12.30
CA ILE A 103 15.92 -3.00 11.34
C ILE A 103 14.49 -3.26 10.84
N SER A 104 14.14 -4.51 10.52
CA SER A 104 12.80 -4.86 10.05
C SER A 104 11.71 -4.54 11.08
N VAL A 105 11.91 -4.98 12.35
CA VAL A 105 10.95 -4.73 13.43
C VAL A 105 10.79 -3.25 13.71
N THR A 106 11.88 -2.47 13.79
CA THR A 106 11.82 -1.03 14.00
C THR A 106 11.07 -0.32 12.87
N LEU A 107 11.30 -0.70 11.61
CA LEU A 107 10.66 -0.07 10.45
C LEU A 107 9.16 -0.35 10.41
N ILE A 108 8.75 -1.60 10.66
CA ILE A 108 7.33 -2.00 10.70
C ILE A 108 6.59 -1.31 11.85
N LEU A 109 7.20 -1.23 13.04
CA LEU A 109 6.61 -0.54 14.19
C LEU A 109 6.44 0.96 13.92
N LEU A 110 7.44 1.62 13.32
CA LEU A 110 7.34 3.04 12.96
C LEU A 110 6.21 3.30 11.95
N PHE A 111 6.10 2.45 10.92
CA PHE A 111 5.01 2.56 9.93
C PHE A 111 3.64 2.17 10.48
N GLY A 112 3.61 1.25 11.45
CA GLY A 112 2.40 0.81 12.16
C GLY A 112 1.87 1.90 13.08
N GLU A 113 2.73 2.51 13.89
CA GLU A 113 2.40 3.64 14.78
C GLU A 113 1.92 4.87 14.00
N VAL A 114 2.60 5.21 12.89
CA VAL A 114 2.17 6.34 12.03
C VAL A 114 0.80 6.08 11.40
N ARG A 115 0.50 4.84 11.00
CA ARG A 115 -0.84 4.47 10.50
C ARG A 115 -1.88 4.35 11.61
N SER A 116 -1.47 4.09 12.85
CA SER A 116 -2.38 3.94 14.00
C SER A 116 -2.76 5.27 14.65
N CYS A 117 -1.97 6.33 14.43
CA CYS A 117 -2.16 7.66 15.02
C CYS A 117 -2.96 8.62 14.12
N GLU A 118 -3.36 8.16 12.91
CA GLU A 118 -4.21 8.88 11.95
C GLU A 118 -5.52 8.12 11.71
#